data_AF-A0A2T4V444-F1
#
_entry.id   AF-A0A2T4V444-F1
#
_cell.length_a   1.000
_cell.length_b   1.000
_cell.length_c   1.000
_cell.angle_alpha   90.00
_cell.angle_beta   90.00
_cell.angle_gamma   90.00
#
_symmetry.space_group_name_H-M   'P 1'
#
loop_
_entity.id
_entity.type
_entity.pdbx_description
1 polymer ?
#
loop_
_entity_poly.entity_id
_entity_poly.type
_entity_poly.pdbx_seq_one_letter_code
_entity_poly.pdbx_strand_id
1 'polypeptide(L)' 'MLLLVADGLTNTDIARRLGISEKTVKSHVSNILGKLQVEDRTQAAAFAWREGLKQR' A
#
# COMPACT_ATOMS: atom_id res chain seq x y z
N MET A 1 0.68 6.00 2.10
CA MET A 1 0.36 5.04 1.02
C MET A 1 0.05 3.64 1.54
N LEU A 2 0.81 3.09 2.51
CA LEU A 2 0.51 1.77 3.11
C LEU A 2 -0.97 1.57 3.49
N LEU A 3 -1.59 2.55 4.16
CA LEU A 3 -3.02 2.46 4.53
C LEU A 3 -3.95 2.36 3.32
N LEU A 4 -3.64 3.05 2.22
CA LEU A 4 -4.44 2.95 0.99
C LEU A 4 -4.31 1.57 0.34
N VAL A 5 -3.12 0.96 0.43
CA VAL A 5 -2.88 -0.42 -0.02
C VAL A 5 -3.67 -1.40 0.86
N ALA A 6 -3.67 -1.18 2.18
CA ALA A 6 -4.43 -1.95 3.16
C ALA A 6 -5.96 -1.80 2.99
N ASP A 7 -6.43 -0.67 2.48
CA ASP A 7 -7.82 -0.41 2.09
C ASP A 7 -8.22 -1.11 0.78
N GLY A 8 -7.32 -1.90 0.18
CA GLY A 8 -7.59 -2.63 -1.05
C GLY A 8 -7.58 -1.79 -2.33
N LEU A 9 -7.21 -0.50 -2.25
CA LEU A 9 -7.20 0.39 -3.42
C LEU A 9 -6.19 -0.07 -4.48
N THR A 10 -6.57 -0.01 -5.75
CA THR A 10 -5.64 -0.31 -6.84
C THR A 10 -4.59 0.79 -7.00
N ASN A 11 -3.49 0.52 -7.70
CA ASN A 11 -2.50 1.56 -7.98
C ASN A 11 -3.11 2.74 -8.75
N THR A 12 -4.09 2.47 -9.62
CA THR A 12 -4.85 3.48 -10.36
C THR A 12 -5.69 4.35 -9.43
N ASP A 13 -6.36 3.75 -8.44
CA ASP A 13 -7.16 4.52 -7.48
C ASP A 13 -6.27 5.36 -6.55
N ILE A 14 -5.15 4.81 -6.11
CA ILE A 14 -4.15 5.53 -5.31
C ILE A 14 -3.55 6.69 -6.14
N ALA A 15 -3.22 6.44 -7.40
CA ALA A 15 -2.70 7.46 -8.32
C ALA A 15 -3.69 8.61 -8.48
N ARG A 16 -4.96 8.30 -8.75
CA ARG A 16 -6.04 9.28 -8.86
C ARG A 16 -6.22 10.08 -7.57
N ARG A 17 -6.23 9.40 -6.41
CA ARG A 17 -6.44 10.03 -5.10
C ARG A 17 -5.29 10.96 -4.70
N LEU A 18 -4.06 10.62 -5.09
CA LEU A 18 -2.85 11.37 -4.72
C LEU A 18 -2.39 12.35 -5.80
N GLY A 19 -3.02 12.38 -6.98
CA GLY A 19 -2.63 13.26 -8.09
C GLY A 19 -1.26 12.94 -8.69
N ILE A 20 -0.85 11.67 -8.66
CA ILE A 20 0.46 11.20 -9.17
C ILE A 20 0.29 10.09 -10.20
N SER A 21 1.35 9.78 -10.95
CA SER A 21 1.31 8.69 -11.93
C SER A 21 1.21 7.31 -11.28
N GLU A 22 0.57 6.35 -11.95
CA GLU A 22 0.52 4.94 -11.50
C GLU A 22 1.93 4.33 -11.38
N LYS A 23 2.87 4.74 -12.24
CA LYS A 23 4.28 4.34 -12.17
C LYS A 23 4.91 4.78 -10.83
N THR A 24 4.64 6.00 -10.40
CA THR A 24 5.10 6.52 -9.10
C THR A 24 4.51 5.71 -7.95
N VAL A 25 3.21 5.35 -8.04
CA VAL A 25 2.58 4.48 -7.06
C VAL A 25 3.25 3.10 -7.00
N LYS A 26 3.52 2.47 -8.15
CA LYS A 26 4.23 1.18 -8.21
C LYS A 26 5.56 1.23 -7.47
N SER A 27 6.38 2.26 -7.71
CA SER A 27 7.66 2.44 -7.01
C SER A 27 7.48 2.59 -5.49
N HIS A 28 6.51 3.38 -5.04
CA HIS A 28 6.24 3.52 -3.62
C HIS A 28 5.72 2.22 -2.98
N VAL A 29 4.85 1.47 -3.66
CA VAL A 29 4.37 0.17 -3.19
C VAL A 29 5.53 -0.80 -3.07
N SER A 30 6.37 -0.97 -4.10
CA SER A 30 7.56 -1.83 -4.04
C SER A 30 8.49 -1.46 -2.88
N ASN A 31 8.72 -0.16 -2.66
CA ASN A 31 9.53 0.31 -1.53
C ASN A 31 8.90 -0.01 -0.17
N ILE A 32 7.57 0.08 -0.05
CA ILE A 32 6.85 -0.30 1.17
C ILE A 32 6.98 -1.80 1.42
N LEU A 33 6.75 -2.64 0.41
CA LEU A 33 6.88 -4.10 0.51
C LEU A 33 8.30 -4.48 0.96
N GLY A 34 9.32 -3.88 0.35
CA GLY A 34 10.72 -4.11 0.73
C GLY A 34 11.04 -3.67 2.16
N LYS A 35 10.53 -2.50 2.60
CA LYS A 35 10.74 -2.02 3.98
C LYS A 35 10.02 -2.86 5.04
N LEU A 36 8.88 -3.42 4.68
CA LEU A 36 8.10 -4.28 5.56
C LEU A 36 8.53 -5.75 5.49
N GLN A 37 9.46 -6.10 4.58
CA GLN A 37 9.90 -7.46 4.32
C GLN A 37 8.74 -8.42 4.00
N VAL A 38 7.80 -7.95 3.18
CA VAL A 38 6.65 -8.71 2.71
C VAL A 38 6.66 -8.81 1.18
N GLU A 39 6.08 -9.87 0.65
CA GLU A 39 6.16 -10.20 -0.78
C GLU A 39 5.05 -9.53 -1.60
N ASP A 40 3.90 -9.29 -0.98
CA ASP A 40 2.74 -8.75 -1.66
C ASP A 40 1.92 -7.78 -0.80
N ARG A 41 0.98 -7.11 -1.49
CA ARG A 41 0.09 -6.13 -0.87
C ARG A 41 -0.87 -6.71 0.15
N THR A 42 -1.21 -8.00 0.05
CA THR A 42 -2.08 -8.70 1.01
C THR A 42 -1.36 -8.87 2.34
N GLN A 43 -0.08 -9.26 2.30
CA GLN A 43 0.79 -9.31 3.46
C GLN A 43 1.02 -7.91 4.05
N ALA A 44 1.19 -6.88 3.20
CA ALA A 44 1.30 -5.49 3.66
C ALA A 44 0.00 -4.99 4.34
N ALA A 45 -1.17 -5.41 3.83
CA ALA A 45 -2.43 -5.16 4.48
C ALA A 45 -2.43 -5.85 5.86
N ALA A 46 -2.21 -7.16 5.92
CA ALA A 46 -2.16 -7.91 7.18
C ALA A 46 -1.18 -7.31 8.21
N PHE A 47 -0.02 -6.82 7.76
CA PHE A 47 0.91 -6.06 8.58
C PHE A 47 0.25 -4.82 9.20
N ALA A 48 -0.41 -3.99 8.39
CA ALA A 48 -1.09 -2.77 8.89
C ALA A 48 -2.19 -3.08 9.92
N TRP A 49 -2.90 -4.21 9.78
CA TRP A 49 -3.88 -4.66 10.76
C TRP A 49 -3.22 -5.15 12.05
N ARG A 50 -2.16 -5.97 11.95
CA ARG A 50 -1.40 -6.48 13.11
C ARG A 50 -0.77 -5.38 13.95
N GLU A 51 -0.23 -4.36 13.30
CA GLU A 51 0.43 -3.23 13.97
C GLU A 51 -0.58 -2.16 14.45
N GLY A 52 -1.89 -2.39 14.31
CA GLY A 52 -2.93 -1.44 14.72
C GLY A 52 -2.98 -0.15 13.89
N LEU A 53 -2.25 -0.09 12.78
CA LEU A 53 -2.24 1.04 11.84
C LEU A 53 -3.55 1.15 11.06
N LYS A 54 -4.26 0.03 10.91
CA LYS A 54 -5.61 -0.03 10.37
C LYS A 54 -6.51 -0.78 11.36
N GLN A 55 -7.67 -0.20 11.61
CA GLN A 55 -8.75 -0.82 12.39
C GLN A 55 -9.96 -0.99 11.46
N ARG A 56 -10.82 -1.94 11.81
CA ARG A 56 -12.04 -2.26 11.07
C ARG A 56 -12.99 -1.07 11.01
#